data_AF-A0A7V9ELT9-F1
#
_entry.id   AF-A0A7V9ELT9-F1
#
_cell.length_a   1.000
_cell.length_b   1.000
_cell.length_c   1.000
_cell.angle_alpha   90.00
_cell.angle_beta   90.00
_cell.angle_gamma   90.00
#
_symmetry.space_group_name_H-M   'P 1'
#
loop_
_entity.id
_entity.type
_entity.pdbx_description
1 polymer ?
#
loop_
_entity_poly.entity_id
_entity_poly.type
_entity_poly.pdbx_seq_one_letter_code
_entity_poly.pdbx_strand_id
1 'polypeptide(L)'
;MIPFAAMIVAVTVGTIIQSSIGFGLALVVVPTLTLIRPDALPATILLIALPMTTFMALRERRSIDAAGLRRAAAARLPGTLAGVMLLAYVPDDSLSVVIGSLIIVAAGISALRPQLEVGRGTSLVAGFASGLMGTAAGIGGPPMALAYQRRPGGE
;
A
#
# COMPACT_ATOMS: atom_id res chain seq x y z
N MET A 1 -3.11 26.97 -9.58
CA MET A 1 -4.46 26.34 -9.58
C MET A 1 -4.47 24.95 -10.20
N ILE A 2 -3.90 24.76 -11.40
CA ILE A 2 -3.78 23.44 -12.08
C ILE A 2 -3.18 22.32 -11.20
N PRO A 3 -2.06 22.50 -10.47
CA PRO A 3 -1.49 21.42 -9.64
C PRO A 3 -2.42 21.00 -8.50
N PHE A 4 -3.18 21.94 -7.92
CA PHE A 4 -4.11 21.65 -6.84
C PHE A 4 -5.32 20.84 -7.32
N ALA A 5 -5.85 21.19 -8.50
CA ALA A 5 -6.91 20.42 -9.13
C ALA A 5 -6.47 18.97 -9.44
N ALA A 6 -5.25 18.78 -9.94
CA ALA A 6 -4.69 17.46 -10.21
C ALA A 6 -4.59 16.60 -8.94
N MET A 7 -4.14 17.17 -7.81
CA MET A 7 -4.10 16.46 -6.52
C MET A 7 -5.51 16.06 -6.04
N ILE A 8 -6.49 16.96 -6.14
CA ILE A 8 -7.88 16.65 -5.75
C ILE A 8 -8.43 15.50 -6.58
N VAL A 9 -8.23 15.54 -7.90
CA VAL A 9 -8.69 14.47 -8.80
C VAL A 9 -7.99 13.16 -8.44
N ALA A 10 -6.67 13.16 -8.24
CA ALA A 10 -5.92 11.96 -7.88
C ALA A 10 -6.40 11.36 -6.54
N VAL A 11 -6.63 12.18 -5.51
CA VAL A 11 -7.16 11.73 -4.23
C VAL A 11 -8.58 11.20 -4.37
N THR A 12 -9.43 11.87 -5.15
CA THR A 12 -10.81 11.44 -5.40
C THR A 12 -10.84 10.08 -6.10
N VAL A 13 -10.09 9.93 -7.18
CA VAL A 13 -9.98 8.66 -7.92
C VAL A 13 -9.36 7.58 -7.03
N GLY A 14 -8.28 7.90 -6.31
CA GLY A 14 -7.59 6.96 -5.43
C GLY A 14 -8.48 6.45 -4.29
N THR A 15 -9.27 7.34 -3.68
CA THR A 15 -10.23 6.96 -2.61
C THR A 15 -11.38 6.11 -3.15
N ILE A 16 -11.91 6.42 -4.34
CA ILE A 16 -12.92 5.57 -5.01
C ILE A 16 -12.35 4.17 -5.24
N ILE A 17 -11.16 4.05 -5.83
CA ILE A 17 -10.49 2.78 -6.08
C ILE A 17 -10.28 2.02 -4.77
N GLN A 18 -9.74 2.68 -3.74
CA GLN A 18 -9.51 2.05 -2.44
C GLN A 18 -10.81 1.58 -1.79
N SER A 19 -11.89 2.36 -1.87
CA SER A 19 -13.19 1.98 -1.29
C SER A 19 -13.84 0.80 -2.00
N SER A 20 -13.57 0.63 -3.29
CA SER A 20 -14.15 -0.43 -4.12
C SER A 20 -13.35 -1.73 -4.08
N ILE A 21 -12.02 -1.65 -4.03
CA ILE A 21 -11.12 -2.81 -4.15
C ILE A 21 -10.41 -3.14 -2.82
N GLY A 22 -10.38 -2.20 -1.86
CA GLY A 22 -9.66 -2.34 -0.58
C GLY A 22 -8.23 -1.79 -0.59
N PHE A 23 -7.69 -1.44 -1.75
CA PHE A 23 -6.36 -0.83 -1.91
C PHE A 23 -6.30 0.01 -3.20
N GLY A 24 -5.22 0.75 -3.41
CA GLY A 24 -4.95 1.43 -4.69
C GLY A 24 -4.87 2.96 -4.61
N LEU A 25 -5.29 3.58 -3.50
CA LEU A 25 -5.13 5.03 -3.28
C LEU A 25 -3.69 5.49 -3.52
N ALA A 26 -2.73 4.81 -2.90
CA ALA A 26 -1.33 5.18 -3.03
C ALA A 26 -0.77 4.97 -4.45
N LEU A 27 -1.32 4.02 -5.23
CA LEU A 27 -0.90 3.83 -6.63
C LEU A 27 -1.27 5.01 -7.53
N VAL A 28 -2.30 5.77 -7.17
CA VAL A 28 -2.73 6.96 -7.92
C VAL A 28 -2.14 8.24 -7.32
N VAL A 29 -2.22 8.38 -6.00
CA VAL A 29 -1.89 9.64 -5.32
C VAL A 29 -0.38 9.84 -5.19
N VAL A 30 0.41 8.78 -5.00
CA VAL A 30 1.87 8.90 -4.83
C VAL A 30 2.53 9.48 -6.08
N PRO A 31 2.32 8.96 -7.31
CA PRO A 31 2.90 9.55 -8.52
C PRO A 31 2.53 11.04 -8.70
N THR A 32 1.27 11.39 -8.46
CA THR A 32 0.83 12.79 -8.54
C THR A 32 1.51 13.68 -7.52
N LEU A 33 1.63 13.23 -6.27
CA LEU A 33 2.32 13.99 -5.21
C LEU A 33 3.83 14.08 -5.47
N THR A 34 4.48 13.04 -5.98
CA THR A 34 5.92 13.09 -6.30
C THR A 34 6.25 14.18 -7.31
N LEU A 35 5.36 14.46 -8.27
CA LEU A 35 5.56 15.48 -9.30
C LEU A 35 5.25 16.91 -8.82
N ILE A 36 4.43 17.06 -7.77
CA ILE A 36 3.89 18.36 -7.35
C ILE A 36 4.45 18.80 -5.99
N ARG A 37 4.37 17.93 -4.98
CA ARG A 37 4.75 18.17 -3.58
C ARG A 37 5.33 16.87 -2.98
N PRO A 38 6.54 16.46 -3.36
CA PRO A 38 7.17 15.25 -2.84
C PRO A 38 7.39 15.31 -1.31
N ASP A 39 7.53 16.51 -0.76
CA ASP A 39 7.65 16.78 0.68
C ASP A 39 6.40 16.39 1.50
N ALA A 40 5.26 16.20 0.85
CA ALA A 40 4.03 15.75 1.51
C ALA A 40 3.97 14.22 1.69
N LEU A 41 4.87 13.47 1.04
CA LEU A 41 4.94 12.02 1.14
C LEU A 41 5.84 11.56 2.29
N PRO A 42 5.53 10.42 2.93
CA PRO A 42 4.33 9.57 2.76
C PRO A 42 3.14 10.02 3.63
N ALA A 43 3.28 11.11 4.39
CA ALA A 43 2.32 11.53 5.42
C ALA A 43 0.89 11.72 4.90
N THR A 44 0.70 12.38 3.74
CA THR A 44 -0.63 12.59 3.14
C THR A 44 -1.35 11.27 2.87
N ILE A 45 -0.64 10.26 2.37
CA ILE A 45 -1.20 8.94 2.08
C ILE A 45 -1.67 8.29 3.38
N LEU A 46 -0.84 8.34 4.43
CA LEU A 46 -1.16 7.73 5.72
C LEU A 46 -2.39 8.37 6.37
N LEU A 47 -2.48 9.70 6.34
CA LEU A 47 -3.60 10.44 6.92
C LEU A 47 -4.94 10.12 6.25
N ILE A 48 -4.94 9.82 4.95
CA ILE A 48 -6.16 9.45 4.21
C ILE A 48 -6.44 7.94 4.31
N ALA A 49 -5.40 7.10 4.16
CA ALA A 49 -5.56 5.66 4.10
C ALA A 49 -5.90 5.03 5.46
N LEU A 50 -5.40 5.57 6.58
CA LEU A 50 -5.70 5.05 7.92
C LEU A 50 -7.19 5.04 8.25
N PRO A 51 -7.93 6.17 8.18
CA PRO A 51 -9.35 6.16 8.49
C PRO A 51 -10.15 5.29 7.51
N MET A 52 -9.81 5.32 6.21
CA MET A 52 -10.43 4.46 5.20
C MET A 52 -10.26 2.97 5.52
N THR A 53 -9.02 2.51 5.69
CA THR A 53 -8.73 1.10 5.99
C THR A 53 -9.31 0.67 7.33
N THR A 54 -9.33 1.56 8.33
CA THR A 54 -9.98 1.29 9.62
C THR A 54 -11.48 1.10 9.45
N PHE A 55 -12.15 2.01 8.73
CA PHE A 55 -13.58 1.91 8.46
C PHE A 55 -13.93 0.63 7.68
N MET A 56 -13.15 0.30 6.64
CA MET A 56 -13.32 -0.94 5.88
C MET A 56 -13.12 -2.17 6.77
N ALA A 57 -12.09 -2.20 7.60
CA ALA A 57 -11.84 -3.28 8.55
C ALA A 57 -12.97 -3.44 9.57
N LEU A 58 -13.56 -2.34 10.05
CA LEU A 58 -14.71 -2.38 10.96
C LEU A 58 -15.97 -2.89 10.26
N ARG A 59 -16.24 -2.42 9.03
CA ARG A 59 -17.38 -2.83 8.21
C ARG A 59 -17.32 -4.33 7.85
N GLU A 60 -16.15 -4.82 7.49
CA GLU A 60 -15.92 -6.19 7.00
C GLU A 60 -15.31 -7.11 8.07
N ARG A 61 -15.37 -6.72 9.35
CA ARG A 61 -14.68 -7.42 10.45
C ARG A 61 -14.95 -8.92 10.56
N ARG A 62 -16.13 -9.37 10.14
CA ARG A 62 -16.53 -10.79 10.18
C ARG A 62 -15.84 -11.63 9.10
N SER A 63 -15.44 -10.98 8.00
CA SER A 63 -14.79 -11.59 6.85
C SER A 63 -13.27 -11.59 6.96
N ILE A 64 -12.71 -11.00 8.03
CA ILE A 64 -11.28 -10.92 8.26
C ILE A 64 -10.72 -12.27 8.69
N ASP A 65 -9.73 -12.76 7.94
CA ASP A 65 -8.89 -13.87 8.36
C ASP A 65 -7.94 -13.47 9.49
N ALA A 66 -8.36 -13.65 10.73
CA ALA A 66 -7.57 -13.28 11.90
C ALA A 66 -6.20 -13.97 11.93
N ALA A 67 -6.11 -15.23 11.49
CA ALA A 67 -4.85 -15.97 11.49
C ALA A 67 -3.87 -15.43 10.45
N GLY A 68 -4.36 -15.12 9.24
CA GLY A 68 -3.59 -14.48 8.18
C GLY A 68 -3.19 -13.05 8.53
N LEU A 69 -4.13 -12.26 9.06
CA LEU A 69 -3.88 -10.89 9.54
C LEU A 69 -2.78 -10.85 10.60
N ARG A 70 -2.82 -11.74 11.60
CA ARG A 70 -1.79 -11.78 12.65
C ARG A 70 -0.40 -12.09 12.09
N ARG A 71 -0.30 -13.05 11.17
CA ARG A 71 0.96 -13.37 10.47
C ARG A 71 1.47 -12.18 9.69
N ALA A 72 0.59 -11.57 8.91
CA ALA A 72 0.94 -10.45 8.05
C ALA A 72 1.34 -9.21 8.90
N ALA A 73 0.62 -8.93 10.00
CA ALA A 73 0.98 -7.89 10.95
C ALA A 73 2.33 -8.15 11.63
N ALA A 74 2.60 -9.39 12.05
CA ALA A 74 3.88 -9.76 12.64
C ALA A 74 5.05 -9.56 11.66
N ALA A 75 4.89 -9.95 10.40
CA ALA A 75 5.91 -9.72 9.37
C ALA A 75 5.99 -8.25 8.91
N ARG A 76 4.92 -7.48 9.08
CA ARG A 76 4.88 -6.05 8.76
C ARG A 76 5.78 -5.24 9.69
N LEU A 77 5.98 -5.65 10.94
CA LEU A 77 6.90 -4.97 11.87
C LEU A 77 8.36 -4.91 11.36
N PRO A 78 9.03 -6.04 11.05
CA PRO A 78 10.38 -5.98 10.48
C PRO A 78 10.41 -5.33 9.10
N GLY A 79 9.34 -5.46 8.30
CA GLY A 79 9.22 -4.74 7.02
C GLY A 79 9.20 -3.22 7.22
N THR A 80 8.42 -2.73 8.18
CA THR A 80 8.38 -1.31 8.56
C THR A 80 9.75 -0.84 9.03
N LEU A 81 10.44 -1.61 9.86
CA LEU A 81 11.79 -1.26 10.31
C LEU A 81 12.76 -1.15 9.11
N ALA A 82 12.73 -2.11 8.20
CA ALA A 82 13.51 -2.06 6.97
C ALA A 82 13.15 -0.82 6.11
N GLY A 83 11.87 -0.44 6.05
CA GLY A 83 11.42 0.79 5.37
C GLY A 83 11.91 2.06 6.04
N VAL A 84 11.92 2.13 7.38
CA VAL A 84 12.50 3.25 8.13
C VAL A 84 14.00 3.34 7.88
N MET A 85 14.72 2.21 7.91
CA MET A 85 16.15 2.18 7.59
C MET A 85 16.41 2.63 6.15
N LEU A 86 15.58 2.20 5.19
CA LEU A 86 15.66 2.67 3.81
C LEU A 86 15.52 4.19 3.73
N LEU A 87 14.55 4.78 4.43
CA LEU A 87 14.37 6.23 4.50
C LEU A 87 15.51 6.95 5.24
N ALA A 88 16.08 6.33 6.26
CA ALA A 88 17.12 6.96 7.09
C ALA A 88 18.51 6.95 6.44
N TYR A 89 18.80 5.96 5.59
CA TYR A 89 20.14 5.76 5.02
C TYR A 89 20.23 6.05 3.51
N VAL A 90 19.11 6.20 2.81
CA VAL A 90 19.11 6.55 1.37
C VAL A 90 19.01 8.06 1.20
N PRO A 91 19.92 8.70 0.44
CA PRO A 91 19.84 10.13 0.14
C PRO A 91 18.56 10.51 -0.61
N ASP A 92 18.02 11.71 -0.36
CA ASP A 92 16.78 12.23 -0.95
C ASP A 92 16.75 12.13 -2.48
N ASP A 93 17.86 12.41 -3.15
CA ASP A 93 17.99 12.33 -4.62
C ASP A 93 17.75 10.91 -5.15
N SER A 94 18.12 9.88 -4.37
CA SER A 94 17.90 8.47 -4.71
C SER A 94 16.55 7.95 -4.24
N LEU A 95 15.95 8.60 -3.23
CA LEU A 95 14.69 8.17 -2.64
C LEU A 95 13.53 8.17 -3.66
N SER A 96 13.48 9.18 -4.53
CA SER A 96 12.48 9.25 -5.60
C SER A 96 12.60 8.07 -6.59
N VAL A 97 13.82 7.67 -6.93
CA VAL A 97 14.07 6.50 -7.80
C VAL A 97 13.66 5.21 -7.11
N VAL A 98 13.99 5.07 -5.82
CA VAL A 98 13.61 3.92 -5.00
C VAL A 98 12.08 3.80 -4.91
N ILE A 99 11.37 4.88 -4.56
CA ILE A 99 9.91 4.91 -4.49
C ILE A 99 9.30 4.58 -5.86
N GLY A 100 9.80 5.21 -6.93
CA GLY A 100 9.37 4.92 -8.30
C GLY A 100 9.55 3.44 -8.68
N SER A 101 10.68 2.84 -8.33
CA SER A 101 10.94 1.43 -8.59
C SER A 101 9.99 0.51 -7.81
N LEU A 102 9.71 0.82 -6.54
CA LEU A 102 8.76 0.07 -5.73
C LEU A 102 7.34 0.15 -6.30
N ILE A 103 6.94 1.31 -6.82
CA ILE A 103 5.66 1.48 -7.53
C ILE A 103 5.59 0.57 -8.75
N ILE A 104 6.62 0.59 -9.60
CA ILE A 104 6.67 -0.22 -10.82
C ILE A 104 6.63 -1.70 -10.48
N VAL A 105 7.38 -2.14 -9.47
CA VAL A 105 7.37 -3.52 -8.98
C VAL A 105 5.97 -3.89 -8.48
N ALA A 106 5.35 -3.06 -7.64
CA ALA A 106 4.02 -3.31 -7.10
C ALA A 106 2.94 -3.36 -8.20
N ALA A 107 2.99 -2.44 -9.16
CA ALA A 107 2.10 -2.40 -10.32
C ALA A 107 2.31 -3.61 -11.24
N GLY A 108 3.56 -3.96 -11.53
CA GLY A 108 3.92 -5.13 -12.33
C GLY A 108 3.42 -6.42 -11.71
N ILE A 109 3.70 -6.63 -10.41
CA ILE A 109 3.19 -7.79 -9.66
C ILE A 109 1.66 -7.84 -9.71
N SER A 110 0.98 -6.71 -9.57
CA SER A 110 -0.50 -6.64 -9.66
C SER A 110 -1.01 -6.98 -11.06
N ALA A 111 -0.31 -6.55 -12.11
CA ALA A 111 -0.68 -6.79 -13.50
C ALA A 111 -0.49 -8.26 -13.89
N LEU A 112 0.54 -8.93 -13.39
CA LEU A 112 0.82 -10.34 -13.69
C LEU A 112 -0.19 -11.32 -13.06
N ARG A 113 -0.96 -10.90 -12.05
CA ARG A 113 -1.94 -11.75 -11.32
C ARG A 113 -1.41 -13.18 -11.02
N PRO A 114 -0.19 -13.34 -10.48
CA PRO A 114 0.41 -14.66 -10.24
C PRO A 114 -0.48 -15.52 -9.36
N GLN A 115 -0.59 -16.82 -9.65
CA GLN A 115 -1.49 -17.73 -8.94
C GLN A 115 -0.98 -18.06 -7.52
N LEU A 116 -1.18 -17.15 -6.57
CA LEU A 116 -0.79 -17.37 -5.18
C LEU A 116 -1.96 -17.92 -4.36
N GLU A 117 -1.70 -19.01 -3.66
CA GLU A 117 -2.59 -19.53 -2.62
C GLU A 117 -2.32 -18.82 -1.29
N VAL A 118 -3.39 -18.58 -0.52
CA VAL A 118 -3.32 -17.90 0.77
C VAL A 118 -2.69 -18.85 1.81
N GLY A 119 -1.37 -18.80 1.95
CA GLY A 119 -0.60 -19.67 2.86
C GLY A 119 0.11 -18.92 3.99
N ARG A 120 0.86 -19.66 4.82
CA ARG A 120 1.75 -19.08 5.86
C ARG A 120 2.84 -18.21 5.24
N GLY A 121 3.55 -18.73 4.25
CA GLY A 121 4.60 -18.00 3.53
C GLY A 121 4.07 -16.76 2.85
N THR A 122 2.96 -16.88 2.10
CA THR A 122 2.35 -15.77 1.36
C THR A 122 1.93 -14.62 2.29
N SER A 123 1.28 -14.90 3.42
CA SER A 123 0.91 -13.84 4.39
C SER A 123 2.13 -13.15 5.03
N LEU A 124 3.21 -13.89 5.29
CA LEU A 124 4.44 -13.31 5.87
C LEU A 124 5.16 -12.43 4.85
N VAL A 125 5.37 -12.93 3.62
CA VAL A 125 6.00 -12.17 2.54
C VAL A 125 5.19 -10.91 2.21
N ALA A 126 3.86 -11.06 2.09
CA ALA A 126 2.97 -9.92 1.88
C ALA A 126 3.01 -8.92 3.03
N GLY A 127 3.04 -9.40 4.28
CA GLY A 127 3.20 -8.56 5.47
C GLY A 127 4.50 -7.76 5.45
N PHE A 128 5.62 -8.43 5.21
CA PHE A 128 6.93 -7.79 5.12
C PHE A 128 7.00 -6.76 3.99
N ALA A 129 6.63 -7.16 2.77
CA ALA A 129 6.62 -6.28 1.60
C ALA A 129 5.68 -5.08 1.81
N SER A 130 4.51 -5.32 2.42
CA SER A 130 3.56 -4.27 2.80
C SER A 130 4.15 -3.29 3.82
N GLY A 131 4.92 -3.77 4.80
CA GLY A 131 5.61 -2.92 5.77
C GLY A 131 6.70 -2.08 5.12
N LEU A 132 7.55 -2.70 4.33
CA LEU A 132 8.64 -2.03 3.62
C LEU A 132 8.11 -0.96 2.65
N MET A 133 7.23 -1.36 1.73
CA MET A 133 6.66 -0.46 0.72
C MET A 133 5.68 0.55 1.33
N GLY A 134 4.92 0.14 2.34
CA GLY A 134 3.99 1.02 3.06
C GLY A 134 4.71 2.14 3.79
N THR A 135 5.84 1.85 4.41
CA THR A 135 6.66 2.86 5.09
C THR A 135 7.44 3.73 4.10
N ALA A 136 8.12 3.11 3.13
CA ALA A 136 8.99 3.85 2.21
C ALA A 136 8.21 4.69 1.19
N ALA A 137 7.08 4.18 0.70
CA ALA A 137 6.36 4.77 -0.43
C ALA A 137 4.87 5.03 -0.15
N GLY A 138 4.34 4.66 1.02
CA GLY A 138 2.90 4.70 1.30
C GLY A 138 2.10 3.60 0.59
N ILE A 139 2.76 2.61 -0.04
CA ILE A 139 2.12 1.61 -0.91
C ILE A 139 2.19 0.22 -0.26
N GLY A 140 1.44 0.02 0.81
CA GLY A 140 1.38 -1.28 1.50
C GLY A 140 0.34 -2.26 0.94
N GLY A 141 -0.61 -1.78 0.15
CA GLY A 141 -1.80 -2.53 -0.27
C GLY A 141 -1.56 -3.65 -1.30
N PRO A 142 -0.80 -3.43 -2.39
CA PRO A 142 -0.66 -4.42 -3.46
C PRO A 142 -0.10 -5.79 -3.03
N PRO A 143 0.94 -5.89 -2.19
CA PRO A 143 1.42 -7.18 -1.70
C PRO A 143 0.35 -7.98 -0.94
N MET A 144 -0.47 -7.28 -0.14
CA MET A 144 -1.57 -7.91 0.61
C MET A 144 -2.72 -8.32 -0.31
N ALA A 145 -3.09 -7.45 -1.24
CA ALA A 145 -4.14 -7.75 -2.21
C ALA A 145 -3.81 -8.99 -3.04
N LEU A 146 -2.57 -9.09 -3.50
CA LEU A 146 -2.08 -10.25 -4.24
C LEU A 146 -2.15 -11.53 -3.40
N ALA A 147 -1.75 -11.48 -2.14
CA ALA A 147 -1.79 -12.63 -1.24
C ALA A 147 -3.20 -13.14 -0.97
N TYR A 148 -4.23 -12.32 -1.16
CA TYR A 148 -5.64 -12.64 -0.88
C TYR A 148 -6.53 -12.69 -2.13
N GLN A 149 -5.99 -12.48 -3.32
CA GLN A 149 -6.74 -12.29 -4.57
C GLN A 149 -7.71 -13.43 -4.95
N ARG A 150 -7.50 -14.65 -4.42
CA ARG A 150 -8.31 -15.85 -4.69
C ARG A 150 -9.22 -16.25 -3.54
N ARG A 151 -9.19 -15.53 -2.42
CA ARG A 151 -10.08 -15.82 -1.31
C ARG A 151 -11.48 -15.31 -1.70
N PRO A 152 -12.55 -16.12 -1.59
CA PRO A 152 -13.90 -15.61 -1.78
C PRO A 152 -14.16 -14.49 -0.76
N GLY A 153 -14.76 -13.39 -1.24
CA GLY A 153 -15.21 -12.31 -0.37
C GLY A 153 -16.23 -12.84 0.64
N GLY A 154 -16.19 -12.35 1.88
CA GLY A 154 -17.20 -12.74 2.87
C GLY A 154 -18.53 -12.09 2.53
N GLU A 155 -19.56 -12.91 2.35
CA GLU A 155 -20.97 -12.52 2.24
C GLU A 155 -21.48 -11.84 3.51
#